data_AF-A0A7S9IGT7-F1
#
_entry.id   AF-A0A7S9IGT7-F1
#
_cell.length_a   1.000
_cell.length_b   1.000
_cell.length_c   1.000
_cell.angle_alpha   90.00
_cell.angle_beta   90.00
_cell.angle_gamma   90.00
#
_symmetry.space_group_name_H-M   'P 1'
#
loop_
_entity.id
_entity.type
_entity.pdbx_description
1 polymer ?
#
loop_
_entity_poly.entity_id
_entity_poly.type
_entity_poly.pdbx_seq_one_letter_code
_entity_poly.pdbx_strand_id
1 'polypeptide(L)'
;MREILKVSEIRRLIRRNKALIGGLPFSGKTTMIKKACEGYCEENGIQFIELPKKFVSIEELNQWKEKVKGVEKAIIEGRSYVIELLLGKVSIADTPSLQSLNLDLTGKVVSMKSLDAIKKIYNSGIRDDKAVSKILMYSTVAVPNYYTVIPKLVNEGIELYNQGKLDKTLEFVLGLKRLYYSFPKGDVSGEDSVIFALQQVVPRDIDFKTAWDELSETWKELVYYRLDSVLKLLPGSAERMINQKEIKPMGDKVNISDIDPFFVGLAEEGVSILLSGENLCIVGPIRSGKSTLANYVYSMANLGNIEVVDYNNYDLLGLKQKLSSESKRFIAVLTEDIYISLPLTCKVINLNTYINDFIKYQYLKEKQIYKGRHL
;
A
#
# COMPACT_ATOMS: atom_id res chain seq x y z
N MET A 1 -7.15 -5.69 -9.87
CA MET A 1 -8.27 -4.78 -10.17
C MET A 1 -8.93 -4.35 -8.86
N ARG A 2 -9.09 -3.03 -8.65
CA ARG A 2 -9.59 -2.42 -7.42
C ARG A 2 -11.10 -2.70 -7.25
N GLU A 3 -11.49 -3.59 -6.34
CA GLU A 3 -12.88 -3.60 -5.84
C GLU A 3 -12.95 -2.81 -4.53
N ILE A 4 -13.13 -1.48 -4.65
CA ILE A 4 -13.61 -0.68 -3.51
C ILE A 4 -15.03 -1.15 -3.23
N LEU A 5 -15.26 -1.71 -2.04
CA LEU A 5 -16.62 -2.03 -1.61
C LEU A 5 -17.37 -0.74 -1.26
N LYS A 6 -18.31 -0.35 -2.12
CA LYS A 6 -19.38 0.59 -1.72
C LYS A 6 -20.34 -0.12 -0.75
N VAL A 7 -20.99 0.62 0.13
CA VAL A 7 -22.05 0.07 1.02
C VAL A 7 -23.16 -0.63 0.23
N SER A 8 -23.55 -0.09 -0.93
CA SER A 8 -24.52 -0.72 -1.84
C SER A 8 -24.06 -2.07 -2.39
N GLU A 9 -22.75 -2.22 -2.60
CA GLU A 9 -22.13 -3.44 -3.10
C GLU A 9 -21.97 -4.49 -2.01
N ILE A 10 -21.67 -4.07 -0.78
CA ILE A 10 -21.73 -4.88 0.44
C ILE A 10 -23.14 -5.47 0.58
N ARG A 11 -24.19 -4.63 0.54
CA ARG A 11 -25.59 -5.06 0.59
C ARG A 11 -25.96 -6.03 -0.54
N ARG A 12 -25.48 -5.79 -1.77
CA ARG A 12 -25.71 -6.67 -2.92
C ARG A 12 -25.05 -8.05 -2.74
N LEU A 13 -23.82 -8.10 -2.23
CA LEU A 13 -23.09 -9.35 -2.00
C LEU A 13 -23.71 -10.16 -0.86
N ILE A 14 -24.17 -9.48 0.18
CA ILE A 14 -24.85 -10.09 1.33
C ILE A 14 -26.20 -10.68 0.91
N ARG A 15 -26.99 -9.98 0.09
CA ARG A 15 -28.22 -10.52 -0.53
C ARG A 15 -28.00 -11.76 -1.41
N ARG A 16 -26.75 -12.04 -1.81
CA ARG A 16 -26.36 -13.20 -2.60
C ARG A 16 -25.70 -14.30 -1.76
N ASN A 17 -25.80 -14.23 -0.42
CA ASN A 17 -25.15 -15.14 0.53
C ASN A 17 -23.64 -15.29 0.30
N LYS A 18 -22.94 -14.23 -0.14
CA LYS A 18 -21.48 -14.27 -0.37
C LYS A 18 -20.72 -13.72 0.84
N ALA A 19 -19.71 -14.46 1.31
CA ALA A 19 -18.77 -14.02 2.35
C ALA A 19 -17.92 -12.81 1.90
N LEU A 20 -17.62 -11.88 2.82
CA LEU A 20 -16.91 -10.64 2.53
C LEU A 20 -15.46 -10.68 3.04
N ILE A 21 -14.52 -10.85 2.12
CA ILE A 21 -13.08 -10.97 2.42
C ILE A 21 -12.42 -9.58 2.47
N GLY A 22 -11.73 -9.26 3.57
CA GLY A 22 -10.87 -8.09 3.74
C GLY A 22 -9.43 -8.35 3.31
N GLY A 23 -8.82 -7.41 2.58
CA GLY A 23 -7.39 -7.39 2.31
C GLY A 23 -6.74 -6.24 3.08
N LEU A 24 -5.54 -6.48 3.63
CA LEU A 24 -4.75 -5.58 4.48
C LEU A 24 -5.37 -5.28 5.86
N PRO A 25 -4.58 -5.03 6.92
CA PRO A 25 -4.94 -5.35 8.31
C PRO A 25 -6.00 -4.44 8.96
N PHE A 26 -6.63 -3.56 8.19
CA PHE A 26 -7.71 -2.71 8.67
C PHE A 26 -9.01 -3.50 8.69
N SER A 27 -9.28 -4.16 9.81
CA SER A 27 -10.65 -4.46 10.26
C SER A 27 -11.34 -3.15 10.64
N GLY A 28 -11.52 -2.27 9.66
CA GLY A 28 -12.48 -1.17 9.72
C GLY A 28 -13.81 -1.56 9.06
N LYS A 29 -13.94 -2.80 8.59
CA LYS A 29 -15.17 -3.27 7.97
C LYS A 29 -16.18 -3.75 9.01
N THR A 30 -15.77 -4.17 10.20
CA THR A 30 -16.67 -4.67 11.24
C THR A 30 -17.78 -3.67 11.54
N THR A 31 -17.43 -2.42 11.84
CA THR A 31 -18.42 -1.37 12.15
C THR A 31 -19.21 -0.92 10.93
N MET A 32 -18.62 -0.92 9.72
CA MET A 32 -19.30 -0.45 8.51
C MET A 32 -20.21 -1.50 7.87
N ILE A 33 -19.78 -2.77 7.80
CA ILE A 33 -20.60 -3.90 7.36
C ILE A 33 -21.71 -4.14 8.37
N LYS A 34 -21.40 -4.18 9.66
CA LYS A 34 -22.42 -4.34 10.71
C LYS A 34 -23.47 -3.22 10.63
N LYS A 35 -23.07 -1.93 10.61
CA LYS A 35 -24.02 -0.82 10.41
C LYS A 35 -24.75 -0.86 9.06
N ALA A 36 -24.12 -1.33 8.00
CA ALA A 36 -24.75 -1.43 6.67
C ALA A 36 -25.80 -2.54 6.59
N CYS A 37 -25.72 -3.52 7.49
CA CYS A 37 -26.36 -4.82 7.35
C CYS A 37 -27.10 -5.31 8.59
N GLU A 38 -27.03 -4.64 9.74
CA GLU A 38 -27.67 -5.06 11.00
C GLU A 38 -29.14 -5.45 10.78
N GLY A 39 -29.97 -4.56 10.22
CA GLY A 39 -31.38 -4.90 9.95
C GLY A 39 -31.57 -6.10 9.00
N TYR A 40 -30.80 -6.19 7.91
CA TYR A 40 -30.94 -7.28 6.95
C TYR A 40 -30.40 -8.62 7.49
N CYS A 41 -29.26 -8.59 8.18
CA CYS A 41 -28.63 -9.79 8.74
C CYS A 41 -29.45 -10.36 9.89
N GLU A 42 -29.99 -9.51 10.77
CA GLU A 42 -30.90 -9.92 11.84
C GLU A 42 -32.17 -10.54 11.27
N GLU A 43 -32.82 -9.89 10.30
CA GLU A 43 -34.03 -10.40 9.64
C GLU A 43 -33.83 -11.77 8.94
N ASN A 44 -32.61 -12.07 8.47
CA ASN A 44 -32.30 -13.26 7.69
C ASN A 44 -31.47 -14.32 8.46
N GLY A 45 -31.24 -14.11 9.76
CA GLY A 45 -30.45 -15.01 10.61
C GLY A 45 -29.00 -15.19 10.16
N ILE A 46 -28.41 -14.16 9.53
CA ILE A 46 -27.02 -14.19 9.06
C ILE A 46 -26.10 -13.86 10.24
N GLN A 47 -25.24 -14.80 10.61
CA GLN A 47 -24.24 -14.57 11.66
C GLN A 47 -23.09 -13.70 11.15
N PHE A 48 -22.54 -12.87 12.02
CA PHE A 48 -21.34 -12.10 11.73
C PHE A 48 -20.18 -12.65 12.56
N ILE A 49 -19.10 -13.06 11.88
CA ILE A 49 -17.92 -13.67 12.52
C ILE A 49 -16.69 -12.82 12.20
N GLU A 50 -16.14 -12.17 13.21
CA GLU A 50 -14.83 -11.53 13.12
C GLU A 50 -13.74 -12.56 13.49
N LEU A 51 -12.78 -12.75 12.59
CA LEU A 51 -11.67 -13.67 12.77
C LEU A 51 -10.57 -13.04 13.63
N PRO A 52 -9.83 -13.83 14.41
CA PRO A 52 -8.67 -13.36 15.16
C PRO A 52 -7.62 -12.71 14.26
N LYS A 53 -6.97 -11.66 14.77
CA LYS A 53 -5.82 -11.04 14.11
C LYS A 53 -4.53 -11.84 14.27
N LYS A 54 -4.44 -12.64 15.33
CA LYS A 54 -3.28 -13.41 15.79
C LYS A 54 -3.76 -14.74 16.36
N PHE A 55 -2.90 -15.75 16.36
CA PHE A 55 -3.14 -17.07 16.95
C PHE A 55 -1.94 -17.44 17.82
N VAL A 56 -2.22 -18.08 18.96
CA VAL A 56 -1.21 -18.54 19.91
C VAL A 56 -0.59 -19.85 19.45
N SER A 57 -1.36 -20.71 18.79
CA SER A 57 -0.90 -22.02 18.30
C SER A 57 -1.60 -22.48 17.01
N ILE A 58 -1.06 -23.55 16.40
CA ILE A 58 -1.66 -24.20 15.22
C ILE A 58 -2.98 -24.89 15.60
N GLU A 59 -3.08 -25.42 16.81
CA GLU A 59 -4.31 -26.02 17.34
C GLU A 59 -5.43 -24.98 17.41
N GLU A 60 -5.15 -23.76 17.89
CA GLU A 60 -6.14 -22.67 17.90
C GLU A 60 -6.61 -22.34 16.47
N LEU A 61 -5.68 -22.24 15.51
CA LEU A 61 -6.04 -22.04 14.10
C LEU A 61 -6.94 -23.16 13.57
N ASN A 62 -6.63 -24.42 13.90
CA ASN A 62 -7.43 -25.57 13.50
C ASN A 62 -8.84 -25.57 14.14
N GLN A 63 -8.97 -25.14 15.40
CA GLN A 63 -10.27 -24.95 16.04
C GLN A 63 -11.10 -23.90 15.30
N TRP A 64 -10.48 -22.79 14.90
CA TRP A 64 -11.15 -21.77 14.08
C TRP A 64 -11.53 -22.27 12.70
N LYS A 65 -10.71 -23.13 12.09
CA LYS A 65 -11.00 -23.76 10.80
C LYS A 65 -12.25 -24.63 10.88
N GLU A 66 -12.38 -25.45 11.92
CA GLU A 66 -13.58 -26.27 12.13
C GLU A 66 -14.81 -25.42 12.48
N LYS A 67 -14.64 -24.38 13.31
CA LYS A 67 -15.71 -23.42 13.61
C LYS A 67 -16.25 -22.74 12.35
N VAL A 68 -15.38 -22.37 11.40
CA VAL A 68 -15.78 -21.70 10.15
C VAL A 68 -16.41 -22.68 9.15
N LYS A 69 -15.93 -23.92 9.05
CA LYS A 69 -16.49 -24.94 8.15
C LYS A 69 -17.95 -25.28 8.48
N GLY A 70 -18.32 -25.28 9.76
CA GLY A 70 -19.67 -25.63 10.21
C GLY A 70 -20.73 -24.53 10.02
N VAL A 71 -20.38 -23.39 9.41
CA VAL A 71 -21.27 -22.22 9.34
C VAL A 71 -21.87 -22.08 7.95
N GLU A 72 -23.19 -22.28 7.84
CA GLU A 72 -23.92 -22.22 6.57
C GLU A 72 -24.35 -20.80 6.15
N LYS A 73 -24.69 -19.93 7.11
CA LYS A 73 -25.15 -18.55 6.87
C LYS A 73 -24.38 -17.55 7.73
N ALA A 74 -23.20 -17.15 7.26
CA ALA A 74 -22.44 -16.07 7.90
C ALA A 74 -21.70 -15.15 6.94
N ILE A 75 -21.43 -13.96 7.45
CA ILE A 75 -20.42 -13.05 6.93
C ILE A 75 -19.18 -13.21 7.80
N ILE A 76 -18.12 -13.73 7.20
CA ILE A 76 -16.82 -13.88 7.84
C ILE A 76 -15.95 -12.70 7.44
N GLU A 77 -15.52 -11.93 8.43
CA GLU A 77 -14.58 -10.83 8.27
C GLU A 77 -13.24 -11.18 8.91
N GLY A 78 -12.17 -10.92 8.18
CA GLY A 78 -10.82 -11.09 8.69
C GLY A 78 -9.81 -10.58 7.69
N ARG A 79 -8.54 -10.64 8.09
CA ARG A 79 -7.41 -10.34 7.21
C ARG A 79 -7.30 -11.43 6.14
N SER A 80 -6.93 -11.08 4.91
CA SER A 80 -6.98 -12.02 3.78
C SER A 80 -6.12 -13.25 4.01
N TYR A 81 -4.91 -13.07 4.53
CA TYR A 81 -4.02 -14.18 4.85
C TYR A 81 -4.62 -15.15 5.89
N VAL A 82 -5.29 -14.64 6.93
CA VAL A 82 -5.98 -15.49 7.94
C VAL A 82 -7.10 -16.29 7.28
N ILE A 83 -7.88 -15.65 6.41
CA ILE A 83 -8.96 -16.32 5.67
C ILE A 83 -8.39 -17.40 4.74
N GLU A 84 -7.30 -17.12 4.04
CA GLU A 84 -6.64 -18.08 3.16
C GLU A 84 -6.10 -19.30 3.91
N LEU A 85 -5.53 -19.10 5.11
CA LEU A 85 -5.13 -20.18 6.01
C LEU A 85 -6.33 -21.05 6.42
N LEU A 86 -7.41 -20.42 6.89
CA LEU A 86 -8.61 -21.13 7.33
C LEU A 86 -9.28 -21.91 6.17
N LEU A 87 -9.28 -21.33 4.97
CA LEU A 87 -9.78 -21.99 3.77
C LEU A 87 -8.81 -23.04 3.19
N GLY A 88 -7.61 -23.19 3.75
CA GLY A 88 -6.58 -24.11 3.26
C GLY A 88 -6.01 -23.74 1.89
N LYS A 89 -6.17 -22.48 1.46
CA LYS A 89 -5.57 -21.97 0.21
C LYS A 89 -4.08 -21.72 0.35
N VAL A 90 -3.67 -21.39 1.58
CA VAL A 90 -2.27 -21.23 1.98
C VAL A 90 -2.05 -22.10 3.23
N SER A 91 -0.86 -22.67 3.36
CA SER A 91 -0.42 -23.38 4.56
C SER A 91 0.66 -22.57 5.28
N ILE A 92 0.77 -22.79 6.59
CA ILE A 92 1.91 -22.28 7.36
C ILE A 92 3.18 -23.00 6.86
N ALA A 93 4.28 -22.26 6.73
CA ALA A 93 5.57 -22.84 6.40
C ALA A 93 6.21 -23.47 7.66
N ASP A 94 6.71 -24.71 7.52
CA ASP A 94 7.47 -25.38 8.59
C ASP A 94 8.76 -24.62 8.91
N THR A 95 9.38 -24.02 7.88
CA THR A 95 10.51 -23.12 8.01
C THR A 95 10.30 -21.92 7.09
N PRO A 96 10.04 -20.72 7.63
CA PRO A 96 9.94 -19.52 6.80
C PRO A 96 11.27 -19.25 6.10
N SER A 97 11.23 -18.75 4.86
CA SER A 97 12.42 -18.53 4.06
C SER A 97 12.24 -17.35 3.11
N LEU A 98 13.30 -16.58 2.91
CA LEU A 98 13.34 -15.49 1.93
C LEU A 98 13.49 -15.99 0.48
N GLN A 99 13.65 -17.29 0.26
CA GLN A 99 13.64 -17.92 -1.07
C GLN A 99 12.23 -18.30 -1.53
N SER A 100 11.30 -18.54 -0.60
CA SER A 100 9.95 -19.04 -0.88
C SER A 100 8.90 -18.09 -0.32
N LEU A 101 8.66 -16.99 -1.05
CA LEU A 101 7.80 -15.89 -0.62
C LEU A 101 6.37 -16.03 -1.15
N ASN A 102 5.37 -15.77 -0.30
CA ASN A 102 3.98 -15.58 -0.71
C ASN A 102 3.69 -14.10 -0.97
N LEU A 103 4.02 -13.63 -2.17
CA LEU A 103 3.93 -12.20 -2.49
C LEU A 103 2.52 -11.73 -2.86
N ASP A 104 1.64 -12.66 -3.23
CA ASP A 104 0.28 -12.35 -3.67
C ASP A 104 -0.56 -11.81 -2.50
N LEU A 105 -0.91 -10.53 -2.60
CA LEU A 105 -1.86 -9.90 -1.70
C LEU A 105 -3.26 -9.98 -2.31
N THR A 106 -4.07 -10.91 -1.84
CA THR A 106 -5.48 -11.00 -2.23
C THR A 106 -6.38 -10.25 -1.23
N GLY A 107 -7.63 -9.98 -1.62
CA GLY A 107 -8.65 -9.40 -0.76
C GLY A 107 -8.96 -7.93 -1.02
N LYS A 108 -10.10 -7.45 -0.49
CA LYS A 108 -10.59 -6.08 -0.71
C LYS A 108 -10.15 -5.16 0.42
N VAL A 109 -9.40 -4.09 0.11
CA VAL A 109 -8.90 -3.12 1.08
C VAL A 109 -9.92 -2.02 1.38
N VAL A 110 -10.02 -1.59 2.64
CA VAL A 110 -10.73 -0.34 2.99
C VAL A 110 -9.80 0.82 2.65
N SER A 111 -10.08 1.50 1.54
CA SER A 111 -9.27 2.62 1.06
C SER A 111 -10.07 3.93 1.07
N MET A 112 -9.43 5.05 1.41
CA MET A 112 -9.90 6.38 1.06
C MET A 112 -9.43 6.73 -0.36
N LYS A 113 -10.21 7.52 -1.12
CA LYS A 113 -9.67 8.12 -2.35
C LYS A 113 -8.66 9.21 -1.98
N SER A 114 -7.59 9.36 -2.76
CA SER A 114 -6.56 10.39 -2.52
C SER A 114 -7.17 11.79 -2.36
N LEU A 115 -8.11 12.17 -3.24
CA LEU A 115 -8.77 13.47 -3.19
C LEU A 115 -9.56 13.68 -1.88
N ASP A 116 -10.18 12.63 -1.35
CA ASP A 116 -10.92 12.73 -0.09
C ASP A 116 -9.98 12.85 1.11
N ALA A 117 -8.82 12.19 1.07
CA ALA A 117 -7.76 12.35 2.06
C ALA A 117 -7.20 13.78 2.03
N ILE A 118 -6.88 14.31 0.84
CA ILE A 118 -6.43 15.70 0.66
C ILE A 118 -7.45 16.69 1.25
N LYS A 119 -8.74 16.55 0.90
CA LYS A 119 -9.81 17.40 1.46
C LYS A 119 -9.86 17.32 2.98
N LYS A 120 -9.74 16.12 3.53
CA LYS A 120 -9.78 15.90 4.99
C LYS A 120 -8.63 16.62 5.69
N ILE A 121 -7.41 16.54 5.15
CA ILE A 121 -6.24 17.22 5.68
C ILE A 121 -6.40 18.75 5.56
N TYR A 122 -6.85 19.27 4.42
CA TYR A 122 -7.15 20.70 4.29
C TYR A 122 -8.20 21.18 5.30
N ASN A 123 -9.24 20.37 5.54
CA ASN A 123 -10.30 20.69 6.50
C ASN A 123 -9.83 20.63 7.96
N SER A 124 -8.69 20.00 8.26
CA SER A 124 -8.06 20.06 9.59
C SER A 124 -7.18 21.30 9.78
N GLY A 125 -7.15 22.23 8.82
CA GLY A 125 -6.40 23.49 8.90
C GLY A 125 -5.00 23.45 8.27
N ILE A 126 -4.52 22.28 7.84
CA ILE A 126 -3.20 22.12 7.25
C ILE A 126 -3.29 22.42 5.75
N ARG A 127 -2.80 23.59 5.31
CA ARG A 127 -2.90 24.06 3.91
C ARG A 127 -1.59 24.09 3.14
N ASP A 128 -0.47 23.85 3.80
CA ASP A 128 0.82 23.72 3.14
C ASP A 128 0.87 22.38 2.38
N ASP A 129 1.03 22.44 1.05
CA ASP A 129 1.08 21.26 0.21
C ASP A 129 2.24 20.32 0.57
N LYS A 130 3.35 20.84 1.10
CA LYS A 130 4.46 19.98 1.55
C LYS A 130 4.05 19.15 2.77
N ALA A 131 3.43 19.78 3.77
CA ALA A 131 2.86 19.07 4.91
C ALA A 131 1.80 18.03 4.49
N VAL A 132 0.87 18.42 3.59
CA VAL A 132 -0.15 17.50 3.08
C VAL A 132 0.47 16.31 2.36
N SER A 133 1.49 16.55 1.54
CA SER A 133 2.24 15.50 0.83
C SER A 133 2.86 14.51 1.81
N LYS A 134 3.56 14.99 2.84
CA LYS A 134 4.17 14.14 3.88
C LYS A 134 3.14 13.30 4.65
N ILE A 135 1.97 13.86 4.97
CA ILE A 135 0.87 13.12 5.61
C ILE A 135 0.34 12.02 4.67
N LEU A 136 0.23 12.30 3.37
CA LEU A 136 -0.17 11.30 2.37
C LEU A 136 0.90 10.22 2.19
N MET A 137 2.19 10.59 2.20
CA MET A 137 3.31 9.66 2.18
C MET A 137 3.34 8.81 3.45
N TYR A 138 2.91 9.31 4.60
CA TYR A 138 2.77 8.50 5.82
C TYR A 138 1.57 7.54 5.76
N SER A 139 0.51 7.89 5.03
CA SER A 139 -0.78 7.18 5.11
C SER A 139 -1.11 6.31 3.89
N THR A 140 -0.32 6.41 2.82
CA THR A 140 -0.48 5.60 1.61
C THR A 140 0.34 4.32 1.73
N VAL A 141 -0.14 3.21 1.17
CA VAL A 141 0.68 2.01 0.93
C VAL A 141 0.47 1.63 -0.52
N ALA A 142 1.56 1.33 -1.22
CA ALA A 142 1.51 0.85 -2.59
C ALA A 142 2.08 -0.57 -2.72
N VAL A 143 1.64 -1.25 -3.77
CA VAL A 143 2.20 -2.50 -4.28
C VAL A 143 2.25 -2.35 -5.82
N PRO A 144 2.96 -3.22 -6.56
CA PRO A 144 3.28 -3.01 -7.98
C PRO A 144 2.13 -2.81 -8.99
N ASN A 145 0.86 -2.83 -8.57
CA ASN A 145 -0.28 -2.56 -9.44
C ASN A 145 -1.40 -1.75 -8.76
N TYR A 146 -1.18 -1.24 -7.54
CA TYR A 146 -2.15 -0.35 -6.88
C TYR A 146 -1.51 0.39 -5.70
N TYR A 147 -2.08 1.54 -5.37
CA TYR A 147 -1.89 2.19 -4.07
C TYR A 147 -3.21 2.34 -3.32
N THR A 148 -3.11 2.47 -2.00
CA THR A 148 -4.26 2.67 -1.10
C THR A 148 -3.93 3.71 -0.03
N VAL A 149 -4.84 4.66 0.20
CA VAL A 149 -4.74 5.59 1.32
C VAL A 149 -5.52 5.03 2.50
N ILE A 150 -4.87 4.91 3.65
CA ILE A 150 -5.43 4.31 4.85
C ILE A 150 -6.03 5.43 5.73
N PRO A 151 -7.36 5.46 5.94
CA PRO A 151 -8.03 6.54 6.67
C PRO A 151 -7.48 6.81 8.08
N LYS A 152 -7.14 5.75 8.82
CA LYS A 152 -6.64 5.86 10.20
C LYS A 152 -5.26 6.50 10.22
N LEU A 153 -4.38 6.12 9.31
CA LEU A 153 -3.06 6.72 9.16
C LEU A 153 -3.12 8.18 8.69
N VAL A 154 -4.18 8.60 7.97
CA VAL A 154 -4.37 10.03 7.66
C VAL A 154 -4.59 10.83 8.95
N ASN A 155 -5.39 10.33 9.88
CA ASN A 155 -5.58 10.98 11.18
C ASN A 155 -4.28 11.01 11.99
N GLU A 156 -3.61 9.86 12.10
CA GLU A 156 -2.33 9.75 12.82
C GLU A 156 -1.27 10.68 12.21
N GLY A 157 -1.21 10.79 10.88
CA GLY A 157 -0.29 11.72 10.20
C GLY A 157 -0.58 13.19 10.50
N ILE A 158 -1.86 13.59 10.58
CA ILE A 158 -2.28 14.94 11.01
C ILE A 158 -1.83 15.19 12.46
N GLU A 159 -2.02 14.22 13.35
CA GLU A 159 -1.61 14.32 14.77
C GLU A 159 -0.09 14.43 14.90
N LEU A 160 0.67 13.60 14.19
CA LEU A 160 2.14 13.64 14.17
C LEU A 160 2.66 14.96 13.60
N TYR A 161 2.01 15.51 12.58
CA TYR A 161 2.34 16.83 12.03
C TYR A 161 2.15 17.91 13.10
N ASN A 162 0.99 17.94 13.76
CA ASN A 162 0.69 18.93 14.80
C ASN A 162 1.64 18.83 16.01
N GLN A 163 2.20 17.64 16.26
CA GLN A 163 3.20 17.41 17.31
C GLN A 163 4.64 17.69 16.86
N GLY A 164 4.88 18.03 15.58
CA GLY A 164 6.23 18.24 15.03
C GLY A 164 7.07 16.96 14.90
N LYS A 165 6.45 15.78 14.91
CA LYS A 165 7.13 14.46 14.87
C LYS A 165 7.09 13.77 13.51
N LEU A 166 6.28 14.27 12.57
CA LEU A 166 6.00 13.60 11.30
C LEU A 166 7.26 13.25 10.50
N ASP A 167 8.22 14.17 10.37
CA ASP A 167 9.41 13.95 9.51
C ASP A 167 10.28 12.79 10.01
N LYS A 168 10.56 12.75 11.32
CA LYS A 168 11.33 11.67 11.97
C LYS A 168 10.63 10.31 11.80
N THR A 169 9.31 10.27 12.00
CA THR A 169 8.54 9.03 11.85
C THR A 169 8.42 8.61 10.38
N LEU A 170 8.31 9.57 9.46
CA LEU A 170 8.10 9.32 8.04
C LEU A 170 9.31 8.60 7.42
N GLU A 171 10.54 8.97 7.79
CA GLU A 171 11.74 8.29 7.32
C GLU A 171 11.70 6.79 7.65
N PHE A 172 11.37 6.45 8.90
CA PHE A 172 11.22 5.06 9.32
C PHE A 172 10.10 4.33 8.55
N VAL A 173 8.95 4.97 8.40
CA VAL A 173 7.79 4.43 7.68
C VAL A 173 8.09 4.18 6.19
N LEU A 174 8.79 5.09 5.52
CA LEU A 174 9.20 4.92 4.12
C LEU A 174 10.14 3.72 3.93
N GLY A 175 11.00 3.45 4.92
CA GLY A 175 11.77 2.21 4.97
C GLY A 175 10.87 0.98 5.06
N LEU A 176 10.02 0.92 6.08
CA LEU A 176 9.10 -0.21 6.32
C LEU A 176 8.18 -0.51 5.14
N LYS A 177 7.77 0.51 4.39
CA LYS A 177 6.97 0.36 3.17
C LYS A 177 7.63 -0.48 2.09
N ARG A 178 8.97 -0.60 2.07
CA ARG A 178 9.67 -1.49 1.14
C ARG A 178 9.28 -2.97 1.31
N LEU A 179 8.76 -3.37 2.48
CA LEU A 179 8.14 -4.70 2.65
C LEU A 179 6.94 -4.92 1.72
N TYR A 180 6.25 -3.85 1.31
CA TYR A 180 5.13 -3.90 0.37
C TYR A 180 5.58 -3.74 -1.08
N TYR A 181 6.58 -2.90 -1.33
CA TYR A 181 7.10 -2.60 -2.67
C TYR A 181 7.95 -3.72 -3.24
N SER A 182 8.93 -4.16 -2.47
CA SER A 182 10.07 -4.95 -2.92
C SER A 182 10.59 -5.77 -1.74
N PHE A 183 9.77 -6.72 -1.30
CA PHE A 183 10.09 -7.53 -0.12
C PHE A 183 11.48 -8.19 -0.28
N PRO A 184 12.37 -8.09 0.71
CA PRO A 184 13.73 -8.62 0.60
C PRO A 184 13.76 -10.10 0.24
N LYS A 185 14.69 -10.47 -0.63
CA LYS A 185 14.97 -11.87 -1.01
C LYS A 185 16.39 -12.21 -0.56
N GLY A 186 16.62 -13.45 -0.17
CA GLY A 186 17.93 -13.89 0.29
C GLY A 186 17.94 -15.37 0.68
N ASP A 187 19.14 -15.88 0.93
CA ASP A 187 19.36 -17.22 1.46
C ASP A 187 19.34 -17.19 2.99
N VAL A 188 18.17 -16.88 3.55
CA VAL A 188 17.93 -16.81 5.00
C VAL A 188 16.64 -17.54 5.29
N SER A 189 16.65 -18.35 6.35
CA SER A 189 15.53 -19.18 6.78
C SER A 189 15.28 -19.07 8.28
N GLY A 190 14.13 -19.58 8.73
CA GLY A 190 13.72 -19.51 10.14
C GLY A 190 13.39 -18.08 10.58
N GLU A 191 13.43 -17.84 11.88
CA GLU A 191 13.14 -16.53 12.48
C GLU A 191 14.04 -15.42 11.93
N ASP A 192 15.27 -15.76 11.55
CA ASP A 192 16.22 -14.80 11.01
C ASP A 192 15.74 -14.21 9.68
N SER A 193 14.83 -14.88 8.96
CA SER A 193 14.17 -14.32 7.76
C SER A 193 13.39 -13.05 8.09
N VAL A 194 12.71 -13.02 9.23
CA VAL A 194 11.91 -11.86 9.69
C VAL A 194 12.84 -10.71 10.04
N ILE A 195 13.88 -11.00 10.82
CA ILE A 195 14.86 -10.01 11.28
C ILE A 195 15.61 -9.43 10.08
N PHE A 196 16.12 -10.29 9.20
CA PHE A 196 16.82 -9.89 7.99
C PHE A 196 15.94 -9.00 7.11
N ALA A 197 14.67 -9.38 6.89
CA ALA A 197 13.77 -8.55 6.09
C ALA A 197 13.63 -7.13 6.66
N LEU A 198 13.56 -6.97 7.99
CA LEU A 198 13.52 -5.65 8.62
C LEU A 198 14.86 -4.91 8.54
N GLN A 199 15.98 -5.59 8.75
CA GLN A 199 17.31 -5.01 8.61
C GLN A 199 17.51 -4.41 7.22
N GLN A 200 17.06 -5.10 6.16
CA GLN A 200 17.24 -4.65 4.77
C GLN A 200 16.37 -3.45 4.37
N VAL A 201 15.19 -3.28 4.99
CA VAL A 201 14.25 -2.21 4.59
C VAL A 201 14.38 -0.95 5.43
N VAL A 202 14.83 -1.07 6.68
CA VAL A 202 14.98 0.07 7.57
C VAL A 202 16.29 0.81 7.28
N PRO A 203 16.28 2.13 7.09
CA PRO A 203 17.49 2.94 6.89
C PRO A 203 18.53 2.72 8.00
N ARG A 204 19.80 2.55 7.60
CA ARG A 204 20.94 2.26 8.49
C ARG A 204 21.21 3.29 9.60
N ASP A 205 20.73 4.52 9.43
CA ASP A 205 20.92 5.65 10.35
C ASP A 205 19.80 5.76 11.41
N ILE A 206 18.78 4.89 11.34
CA ILE A 206 17.69 4.86 12.31
C ILE A 206 18.05 3.94 13.47
N ASP A 207 17.86 4.43 14.71
CA ASP A 207 17.75 3.56 15.88
C ASP A 207 16.42 2.83 15.84
N PHE A 208 16.48 1.55 15.45
CA PHE A 208 15.29 0.71 15.29
C PHE A 208 14.46 0.66 16.57
N LYS A 209 15.08 0.48 17.75
CA LYS A 209 14.33 0.25 18.99
C LYS A 209 13.51 1.49 19.35
N THR A 210 14.16 2.65 19.37
CA THR A 210 13.50 3.92 19.66
C THR A 210 12.42 4.24 18.62
N ALA A 211 12.72 4.08 17.32
CA ALA A 211 11.76 4.36 16.26
C ALA A 211 10.58 3.38 16.27
N TRP A 212 10.81 2.12 16.61
CA TRP A 212 9.78 1.10 16.74
C TRP A 212 8.87 1.36 17.94
N ASP A 213 9.42 1.73 19.09
CA ASP A 213 8.63 2.05 20.28
C ASP A 213 7.73 3.27 20.06
N GLU A 214 8.23 4.29 19.34
CA GLU A 214 7.46 5.48 18.94
C GLU A 214 6.49 5.25 17.78
N LEU A 215 6.61 4.13 17.05
CA LEU A 215 5.77 3.83 15.89
C LEU A 215 4.33 3.54 16.34
N SER A 216 3.35 4.01 15.57
CA SER A 216 1.95 3.74 15.88
C SER A 216 1.62 2.25 15.80
N GLU A 217 0.72 1.79 16.68
CA GLU A 217 0.23 0.40 16.68
C GLU A 217 -0.35 0.01 15.32
N THR A 218 -0.92 0.97 14.60
CA THR A 218 -1.43 0.78 13.25
C THR A 218 -0.35 0.39 12.26
N TRP A 219 0.81 1.05 12.30
CA TRP A 219 1.96 0.69 11.47
C TRP A 219 2.64 -0.60 11.92
N LYS A 220 2.74 -0.85 13.22
CA LYS A 220 3.24 -2.15 13.73
C LYS A 220 2.37 -3.31 13.22
N GLU A 221 1.05 -3.18 13.31
CA GLU A 221 0.11 -4.17 12.77
C GLU A 221 0.30 -4.41 11.26
N LEU A 222 0.58 -3.36 10.49
CA LEU A 222 0.91 -3.46 9.06
C LEU A 222 2.18 -4.25 8.80
N VAL A 223 3.23 -4.01 9.57
CA VAL A 223 4.50 -4.70 9.43
C VAL A 223 4.34 -6.18 9.80
N TYR A 224 3.72 -6.48 10.95
CA TYR A 224 3.46 -7.86 11.38
C TYR A 224 2.66 -8.63 10.35
N TYR A 225 1.57 -8.04 9.87
CA TYR A 225 0.72 -8.67 8.87
C TYR A 225 1.49 -8.99 7.58
N ARG A 226 2.31 -8.06 7.10
CA ARG A 226 3.07 -8.26 5.86
C ARG A 226 4.11 -9.36 6.03
N LEU A 227 4.83 -9.38 7.15
CA LEU A 227 5.83 -10.40 7.44
C LEU A 227 5.18 -11.78 7.59
N ASP A 228 4.12 -11.88 8.40
CA ASP A 228 3.40 -13.14 8.60
C ASP A 228 2.85 -13.71 7.28
N SER A 229 2.23 -12.85 6.46
CA SER A 229 1.61 -13.28 5.20
C SER A 229 2.63 -13.72 4.15
N VAL A 230 3.73 -12.97 4.01
CA VAL A 230 4.75 -13.23 2.99
C VAL A 230 5.58 -14.47 3.33
N LEU A 231 5.94 -14.62 4.61
CA LEU A 231 6.75 -15.74 5.09
C LEU A 231 5.89 -16.96 5.48
N LYS A 232 4.59 -16.90 5.26
CA LYS A 232 3.61 -17.94 5.61
C LYS A 232 3.72 -18.36 7.09
N LEU A 233 3.85 -17.40 8.00
CA LEU A 233 3.92 -17.65 9.44
C LEU A 233 2.54 -17.82 10.05
N LEU A 234 2.46 -18.44 11.24
CA LEU A 234 1.26 -18.32 12.07
C LEU A 234 1.02 -16.82 12.40
N PRO A 235 -0.17 -16.24 12.15
CA PRO A 235 -0.41 -14.82 12.41
C PRO A 235 -0.09 -14.44 13.87
N GLY A 236 0.73 -13.40 14.07
CA GLY A 236 1.27 -12.99 15.38
C GLY A 236 2.70 -13.48 15.66
N SER A 237 3.28 -14.28 14.77
CA SER A 237 4.65 -14.78 14.95
C SER A 237 5.71 -13.71 14.71
N ALA A 238 5.54 -12.86 13.68
CA ALA A 238 6.46 -11.77 13.42
C ALA A 238 6.60 -10.83 14.62
N GLU A 239 5.50 -10.51 15.31
CA GLU A 239 5.52 -9.70 16.53
C GLU A 239 6.39 -10.31 17.64
N ARG A 240 6.22 -11.61 17.91
CA ARG A 240 7.02 -12.31 18.91
C ARG A 240 8.51 -12.26 18.56
N MET A 241 8.85 -12.54 17.30
CA MET A 241 10.24 -12.57 16.82
C MET A 241 10.90 -11.18 16.88
N ILE A 242 10.18 -10.14 16.47
CA ILE A 242 10.67 -8.74 16.50
C ILE A 242 10.96 -8.30 17.94
N ASN A 243 10.10 -8.67 18.89
CA ASN A 243 10.26 -8.26 20.28
C ASN A 243 11.38 -9.02 21.03
N GLN A 244 11.88 -10.13 20.48
CA GLN A 244 12.88 -10.99 21.12
C GLN A 244 14.31 -10.77 20.61
N LYS A 245 14.48 -10.18 19.41
CA LYS A 245 15.77 -10.05 18.75
C LYS A 245 16.15 -8.60 18.51
N GLU A 246 17.45 -8.32 18.59
CA GLU A 246 17.99 -7.02 18.19
C GLU A 246 17.98 -6.90 16.66
N ILE A 247 17.40 -5.81 16.15
CA ILE A 247 17.39 -5.49 14.73
C ILE A 247 18.37 -4.35 14.49
N LYS A 248 19.39 -4.61 13.67
CA LYS A 248 20.41 -3.63 13.26
C LYS A 248 20.13 -3.20 11.82
N PRO A 249 19.55 -2.01 11.59
CA PRO A 249 19.22 -1.56 10.25
C PRO A 249 20.43 -1.50 9.32
N MET A 250 20.22 -1.92 8.07
CA MET A 250 21.22 -1.95 6.99
C MET A 250 20.67 -1.40 5.68
N GLY A 251 19.39 -1.01 5.64
CA GLY A 251 18.74 -0.51 4.44
C GLY A 251 19.27 0.83 3.97
N ASP A 252 19.00 1.12 2.70
CA ASP A 252 19.38 2.40 2.10
C ASP A 252 18.65 3.57 2.75
N LYS A 253 19.28 4.74 2.63
CA LYS A 253 18.61 5.99 2.97
C LYS A 253 17.38 6.19 2.09
N VAL A 254 16.30 6.68 2.70
CA VAL A 254 15.07 7.05 1.99
C VAL A 254 15.02 8.57 1.80
N ASN A 255 14.54 9.01 0.64
CA ASN A 255 14.36 10.42 0.35
C ASN A 255 12.91 10.83 0.62
N ILE A 256 12.72 11.86 1.44
CA ILE A 256 11.43 12.54 1.58
C ILE A 256 11.36 13.60 0.47
N SER A 257 10.81 13.23 -0.68
CA SER A 257 10.68 14.12 -1.83
C SER A 257 9.49 15.06 -1.69
N ASP A 258 9.68 16.31 -2.12
CA ASP A 258 8.58 17.28 -2.24
C ASP A 258 7.72 16.93 -3.47
N ILE A 259 6.55 16.35 -3.22
CA ILE A 259 5.62 15.86 -4.25
C ILE A 259 4.30 16.60 -4.12
N ASP A 260 3.70 17.02 -5.24
CA ASP A 260 2.36 17.60 -5.19
C ASP A 260 1.36 16.56 -4.64
N PRO A 261 0.52 16.92 -3.65
CA PRO A 261 -0.38 15.99 -2.95
C PRO A 261 -1.17 15.04 -3.86
N PHE A 262 -1.57 15.49 -5.05
CA PHE A 262 -2.31 14.65 -5.98
C PHE A 262 -1.50 13.44 -6.47
N PHE A 263 -0.20 13.64 -6.71
CA PHE A 263 0.67 12.63 -7.31
C PHE A 263 1.26 11.64 -6.30
N VAL A 264 1.16 11.87 -4.99
CA VAL A 264 1.79 11.02 -3.95
C VAL A 264 1.47 9.54 -4.15
N GLY A 265 0.19 9.17 -4.30
CA GLY A 265 -0.20 7.77 -4.48
C GLY A 265 0.32 7.15 -5.77
N LEU A 266 0.29 7.91 -6.87
CA LEU A 266 0.81 7.48 -8.17
C LEU A 266 2.33 7.34 -8.14
N ALA A 267 3.01 8.23 -7.42
CA ALA A 267 4.45 8.20 -7.26
C ALA A 267 4.87 6.97 -6.44
N GLU A 268 4.17 6.66 -5.34
CA GLU A 268 4.42 5.43 -4.57
C GLU A 268 4.16 4.16 -5.38
N GLU A 269 3.11 4.12 -6.21
CA GLU A 269 2.86 3.01 -7.12
C GLU A 269 4.02 2.85 -8.12
N GLY A 270 4.46 3.95 -8.75
CA GLY A 270 5.59 3.94 -9.67
C GLY A 270 6.89 3.48 -9.01
N VAL A 271 7.17 3.95 -7.78
CA VAL A 271 8.32 3.50 -6.98
C VAL A 271 8.22 2.02 -6.68
N SER A 272 7.03 1.50 -6.35
CA SER A 272 6.85 0.08 -6.07
C SER A 272 7.10 -0.81 -7.29
N ILE A 273 6.71 -0.36 -8.48
CA ILE A 273 7.01 -1.02 -9.77
C ILE A 273 8.51 -1.05 -10.02
N LEU A 274 9.20 0.07 -9.81
CA LEU A 274 10.63 0.11 -10.04
C LEU A 274 11.36 -0.74 -8.99
N LEU A 275 11.06 -0.63 -7.71
CA LEU A 275 11.77 -1.41 -6.69
C LEU A 275 11.54 -2.93 -6.82
N SER A 276 10.45 -3.37 -7.47
CA SER A 276 10.24 -4.79 -7.78
C SER A 276 11.06 -5.32 -8.97
N GLY A 277 11.80 -4.44 -9.66
CA GLY A 277 12.66 -4.77 -10.81
C GLY A 277 12.02 -4.55 -12.17
N GLU A 278 10.77 -4.08 -12.21
CA GLU A 278 10.03 -3.85 -13.46
C GLU A 278 10.35 -2.47 -14.05
N ASN A 279 10.14 -2.34 -15.37
CA ASN A 279 10.13 -1.05 -16.05
C ASN A 279 8.76 -0.36 -15.90
N LEU A 280 8.77 0.98 -15.89
CA LEU A 280 7.56 1.78 -15.73
C LEU A 280 7.24 2.54 -17.01
N CYS A 281 5.99 2.47 -17.45
CA CYS A 281 5.42 3.33 -18.48
C CYS A 281 4.31 4.20 -17.88
N ILE A 282 4.45 5.51 -18.00
CA ILE A 282 3.43 6.48 -17.63
C ILE A 282 2.77 6.95 -18.92
N VAL A 283 1.50 6.59 -19.09
CA VAL A 283 0.73 6.80 -20.33
C VAL A 283 -0.43 7.75 -20.07
N GLY A 284 -0.73 8.62 -21.04
CA GLY A 284 -1.87 9.55 -20.94
C GLY A 284 -1.78 10.72 -21.93
N PRO A 285 -2.70 11.69 -21.88
CA PRO A 285 -2.80 12.75 -22.86
C PRO A 285 -1.65 13.75 -22.77
N ILE A 286 -1.52 14.57 -23.81
CA ILE A 286 -0.64 15.74 -23.79
C ILE A 286 -1.05 16.64 -22.60
N ARG A 287 -0.05 17.20 -21.90
CA ARG A 287 -0.24 18.07 -20.72
C ARG A 287 -0.95 17.43 -19.51
N SER A 288 -0.90 16.10 -19.37
CA SER A 288 -1.50 15.42 -18.19
C SER A 288 -0.57 15.28 -16.98
N GLY A 289 0.60 15.94 -16.97
CA GLY A 289 1.56 15.86 -15.85
C GLY A 289 2.43 14.60 -15.80
N LYS A 290 2.49 13.78 -16.87
CA LYS A 290 3.27 12.53 -16.91
C LYS A 290 4.76 12.73 -16.60
N SER A 291 5.39 13.74 -17.20
CA SER A 291 6.81 14.04 -17.01
C SER A 291 7.10 14.47 -15.56
N THR A 292 6.17 15.23 -14.95
CA THR A 292 6.24 15.59 -13.54
C THR A 292 6.17 14.35 -12.65
N LEU A 293 5.21 13.45 -12.89
CA LEU A 293 5.10 12.19 -12.16
C LEU A 293 6.36 11.32 -12.33
N ALA A 294 6.91 11.22 -13.55
CA ALA A 294 8.15 10.47 -13.82
C ALA A 294 9.32 10.99 -12.98
N ASN A 295 9.47 12.31 -12.87
CA ASN A 295 10.52 12.92 -12.06
C ASN A 295 10.31 12.69 -10.56
N TYR A 296 9.06 12.72 -10.07
CA TYR A 296 8.77 12.36 -8.68
C TYR A 296 9.13 10.91 -8.39
N VAL A 297 8.70 9.98 -9.25
CA VAL A 297 9.03 8.55 -9.12
C VAL A 297 10.55 8.33 -9.14
N TYR A 298 11.26 8.96 -10.08
CA TYR A 298 12.71 8.88 -10.18
C TYR A 298 13.41 9.36 -8.90
N SER A 299 13.01 10.54 -8.39
CA SER A 299 13.56 11.12 -7.16
C SER A 299 13.32 10.25 -5.93
N MET A 300 12.12 9.68 -5.79
CA MET A 300 11.76 8.83 -4.66
C MET A 300 12.44 7.46 -4.70
N ALA A 301 12.52 6.84 -5.89
CA ALA A 301 13.12 5.52 -6.04
C ALA A 301 14.62 5.55 -5.74
N ASN A 302 15.29 6.67 -6.08
CA ASN A 302 16.72 6.89 -5.83
C ASN A 302 17.61 5.75 -6.35
N LEU A 303 17.23 5.17 -7.49
CA LEU A 303 17.96 4.10 -8.16
C LEU A 303 18.87 4.74 -9.23
N GLY A 304 20.18 4.71 -9.00
CA GLY A 304 21.16 5.38 -9.87
C GLY A 304 21.29 4.83 -11.31
N ASN A 305 20.55 3.77 -11.65
CA ASN A 305 20.60 3.07 -12.94
C ASN A 305 19.31 3.17 -13.75
N ILE A 306 18.44 4.15 -13.48
CA ILE A 306 17.18 4.35 -14.19
C ILE A 306 17.27 5.54 -15.15
N GLU A 307 16.91 5.33 -16.41
CA GLU A 307 16.80 6.41 -17.41
C GLU A 307 15.33 6.89 -17.51
N VAL A 308 15.10 8.21 -17.40
CA VAL A 308 13.79 8.80 -17.72
C VAL A 308 13.75 9.12 -19.22
N VAL A 309 12.85 8.48 -19.95
CA VAL A 309 12.72 8.60 -21.41
C VAL A 309 11.38 9.25 -21.74
N ASP A 310 11.41 10.52 -22.11
CA ASP A 310 10.22 11.29 -22.48
C ASP A 310 10.04 11.35 -24.00
N TYR A 311 8.86 10.95 -24.48
CA TYR A 311 8.53 10.95 -25.91
C TYR A 311 8.73 12.31 -26.59
N ASN A 312 8.63 13.43 -25.87
CA ASN A 312 8.83 14.75 -26.47
C ASN A 312 10.26 15.01 -26.94
N ASN A 313 11.22 14.20 -26.49
CA ASN A 313 12.65 14.38 -26.79
C ASN A 313 13.16 13.52 -27.95
N TYR A 314 12.31 12.66 -28.52
CA TYR A 314 12.71 11.68 -29.52
C TYR A 314 11.66 11.56 -30.63
N ASP A 315 12.11 11.23 -31.84
CA ASP A 315 11.21 10.67 -32.84
C ASP A 315 10.87 9.20 -32.49
N LEU A 316 9.92 8.59 -33.21
CA LEU A 316 9.46 7.24 -32.89
C LEU A 316 10.57 6.18 -33.01
N LEU A 317 11.49 6.34 -33.96
CA LEU A 317 12.61 5.42 -34.15
C LEU A 317 13.64 5.53 -33.02
N GLY A 318 14.04 6.74 -32.64
CA GLY A 318 14.94 7.00 -31.52
C GLY A 318 14.34 6.54 -30.19
N LEU A 319 13.05 6.76 -30.00
CA LEU A 319 12.32 6.28 -28.82
C LEU A 319 12.32 4.75 -28.74
N LYS A 320 12.03 4.07 -29.86
CA LYS A 320 12.10 2.61 -29.95
C LYS A 320 13.50 2.11 -29.62
N GLN A 321 14.55 2.72 -30.18
CA GLN A 321 15.94 2.33 -29.90
C GLN A 321 16.29 2.48 -28.42
N LYS A 322 15.87 3.57 -27.77
CA LYS A 322 16.10 3.82 -26.35
C LYS A 322 15.39 2.80 -25.45
N LEU A 323 14.16 2.45 -25.77
CA LEU A 323 13.29 1.62 -24.93
C LEU A 323 13.41 0.11 -25.20
N SER A 324 13.97 -0.30 -26.35
CA SER A 324 14.09 -1.73 -26.72
C SER A 324 15.35 -2.41 -26.16
N SER A 325 16.18 -1.70 -25.39
CA SER A 325 17.39 -2.28 -24.80
C SER A 325 17.02 -3.13 -23.58
N GLU A 326 17.18 -4.45 -23.71
CA GLU A 326 16.79 -5.44 -22.68
C GLU A 326 17.48 -5.24 -21.32
N SER A 327 18.64 -4.59 -21.28
CA SER A 327 19.43 -4.39 -20.05
C SER A 327 19.16 -3.06 -19.34
N LYS A 328 18.28 -2.20 -19.88
CA LYS A 328 18.02 -0.87 -19.32
C LYS A 328 16.77 -0.83 -18.46
N ARG A 329 16.95 -0.30 -17.25
CA ARG A 329 15.85 0.12 -16.39
C ARG A 329 15.39 1.51 -16.79
N PHE A 330 14.09 1.70 -17.01
CA PHE A 330 13.57 2.98 -17.48
C PHE A 330 12.22 3.37 -16.86
N ILE A 331 11.97 4.68 -16.92
CA ILE A 331 10.65 5.29 -16.79
C ILE A 331 10.33 5.93 -18.15
N ALA A 332 9.40 5.35 -18.89
CA ALA A 332 8.94 5.87 -20.17
C ALA A 332 7.73 6.78 -19.96
N VAL A 333 7.76 7.97 -20.54
CA VAL A 333 6.61 8.89 -20.59
C VAL A 333 6.09 8.88 -22.02
N LEU A 334 4.83 8.45 -22.20
CA LEU A 334 4.27 8.16 -23.52
C LEU A 334 2.84 8.71 -23.67
N THR A 335 2.44 9.01 -24.89
CA THR A 335 1.03 9.09 -25.28
C THR A 335 0.49 7.69 -25.61
N GLU A 336 -0.83 7.55 -25.67
CA GLU A 336 -1.48 6.25 -25.85
C GLU A 336 -1.20 5.62 -27.22
N ASP A 337 -1.22 6.44 -28.27
CA ASP A 337 -0.85 6.06 -29.64
C ASP A 337 0.60 5.55 -29.74
N ILE A 338 1.54 6.22 -29.08
CA ILE A 338 2.94 5.80 -29.04
C ILE A 338 3.09 4.49 -28.27
N TYR A 339 2.45 4.37 -27.09
CA TYR A 339 2.49 3.15 -26.28
C TYR A 339 1.95 1.94 -27.05
N ILE A 340 0.83 2.08 -27.76
CA ILE A 340 0.25 1.01 -28.58
C ILE A 340 1.17 0.63 -29.75
N SER A 341 1.91 1.60 -30.29
CA SER A 341 2.81 1.40 -31.44
C SER A 341 4.14 0.73 -31.07
N LEU A 342 4.48 0.64 -29.78
CA LEU A 342 5.74 0.09 -29.30
C LEU A 342 5.50 -1.18 -28.46
N PRO A 343 6.08 -2.34 -28.82
CA PRO A 343 5.93 -3.57 -28.03
C PRO A 343 6.85 -3.54 -26.80
N LEU A 344 6.48 -2.74 -25.80
CA LEU A 344 7.27 -2.53 -24.58
C LEU A 344 6.86 -3.49 -23.46
N THR A 345 7.86 -4.07 -22.80
CA THR A 345 7.66 -4.82 -21.55
C THR A 345 7.80 -3.86 -20.38
N CYS A 346 6.69 -3.27 -19.94
CA CYS A 346 6.63 -2.38 -18.78
C CYS A 346 5.28 -2.46 -18.07
N LYS A 347 5.26 -2.15 -16.77
CA LYS A 347 4.02 -1.88 -16.03
C LYS A 347 3.52 -0.48 -16.34
N VAL A 348 2.21 -0.31 -16.41
CA VAL A 348 1.59 0.93 -16.89
C VAL A 348 0.83 1.65 -15.78
N ILE A 349 1.16 2.92 -15.58
CA ILE A 349 0.29 3.89 -14.89
C ILE A 349 -0.41 4.72 -15.96
N ASN A 350 -1.73 4.53 -16.10
CA ASN A 350 -2.53 5.25 -17.09
C ASN A 350 -3.24 6.46 -16.48
N LEU A 351 -2.74 7.67 -16.78
CA LEU A 351 -3.26 8.92 -16.25
C LEU A 351 -4.66 9.28 -16.76
N ASN A 352 -5.15 8.69 -17.88
CA ASN A 352 -6.54 8.90 -18.32
C ASN A 352 -7.54 8.57 -17.21
N THR A 353 -7.22 7.56 -16.39
CA THR A 353 -8.08 7.11 -15.28
C THR A 353 -8.16 8.11 -14.11
N TYR A 354 -7.28 9.12 -14.07
CA TYR A 354 -7.14 10.07 -12.96
C TYR A 354 -7.45 11.53 -13.34
N ILE A 355 -7.66 11.85 -14.63
CA ILE A 355 -7.88 13.23 -15.12
C ILE A 355 -9.01 13.95 -14.37
N ASN A 356 -10.15 13.28 -14.20
CA ASN A 356 -11.30 13.87 -13.52
C ASN A 356 -11.00 14.21 -12.05
N ASP A 357 -10.20 13.39 -11.38
CA ASP A 357 -9.81 13.64 -9.99
C ASP A 357 -8.74 14.73 -9.92
N PHE A 358 -7.86 14.82 -10.92
CA PHE A 358 -6.87 15.91 -11.04
C PHE A 358 -7.55 17.27 -11.22
N ILE A 359 -8.53 17.38 -12.12
CA ILE A 359 -9.29 18.62 -12.34
C ILE A 359 -9.97 19.04 -11.04
N LYS A 360 -10.62 18.11 -10.33
CA LYS A 360 -11.25 18.40 -9.03
C LYS A 360 -10.23 18.83 -7.96
N TYR A 361 -9.03 18.26 -7.99
CA TYR A 361 -7.93 18.67 -7.12
C TYR A 361 -7.51 20.12 -7.41
N GLN A 362 -7.35 20.50 -8.68
CA GLN A 362 -7.02 21.89 -9.04
C GLN A 362 -8.08 22.88 -8.52
N TYR A 363 -9.37 22.59 -8.72
CA TYR A 363 -10.44 23.43 -8.17
C TYR A 363 -10.43 23.50 -6.63
N LEU A 364 -10.10 22.41 -5.96
CA LEU A 364 -9.97 22.39 -4.51
C LEU A 364 -8.82 23.30 -4.07
N LYS A 365 -7.66 23.19 -4.73
CA LYS A 365 -6.46 23.99 -4.46
C LYS A 365 -6.73 25.48 -4.64
N GLU A 366 -7.34 25.88 -5.75
CA GLU A 366 -7.72 27.28 -6.01
C GLU A 366 -8.66 27.83 -4.93
N LYS A 367 -9.72 27.10 -4.58
CA LYS A 367 -10.67 27.54 -3.54
C LYS A 367 -10.01 27.73 -2.16
N GLN A 368 -8.99 26.94 -1.84
CA GLN A 368 -8.25 27.10 -0.58
C GLN A 368 -7.37 28.36 -0.59
N ILE A 369 -6.76 28.69 -1.73
CA ILE A 369 -5.99 29.93 -1.91
C ILE A 369 -6.89 31.15 -1.68
N TYR A 370 -8.11 31.15 -2.25
CA TYR A 370 -9.06 32.25 -2.05
C TYR A 370 -9.53 32.39 -0.60
N LYS A 371 -9.73 31.30 0.14
CA LYS A 371 -10.06 31.36 1.59
C LYS A 371 -8.90 31.80 2.48
N GLY A 372 -7.66 31.75 2.00
CA GLY A 372 -6.47 32.21 2.74
C GLY A 372 -6.15 33.69 2.56
N ARG A 373 -6.80 34.39 1.60
CA ARG A 373 -6.61 35.82 1.32
C ARG A 373 -7.62 36.74 2.02
N HIS A 374 -8.56 36.17 2.79
CA HIS A 374 -9.61 36.89 3.52
C HIS A 374 -9.52 36.73 5.05
N LEU A 375 -8.39 36.24 5.54
CA LEU A 375 -7.92 36.36 6.92
C LEU A 375 -6.71 37.29 6.89
#